data_AF-A0A938W148-F1
#
_entry.id   AF-A0A938W148-F1
#
_cell.length_a   1.000
_cell.length_b   1.000
_cell.length_c   1.000
_cell.angle_alpha   90.00
_cell.angle_beta   90.00
_cell.angle_gamma   90.00
#
_symmetry.space_group_name_H-M   'P 1'
#
loop_
_entity.id
_entity.type
_entity.pdbx_description
1 polymer ?
#
loop_
_entity_poly.entity_id
_entity_poly.type
_entity_poly.pdbx_seq_one_letter_code
_entity_poly.pdbx_strand_id
1 'polypeptide(L)'
;MRCADLYDAPASRHEEHPPLGVASYPRYFATLRNERAIAAHDAASDPHTAEFQETYFAPFGITSTLDAVIRIAGRCAGVICHEHIGPARHWTEDEISFAGELADQVAHLLLDAERDRVERERVAALSKLAQERHLLRTLIDILPDSIYAKDTEARFILNNAAQLRILGARDQQEALGKNDFDYHPAELASRYFEDD
;
A
#
# COMPACT_ATOMS: atom_id res chain seq x y z
N MET A 1 15.53 -9.43 7.73
CA MET A 1 15.07 -8.23 8.46
C MET A 1 16.15 -7.18 8.30
N ARG A 2 15.78 -5.94 7.95
CA ARG A 2 16.72 -4.83 7.79
C ARG A 2 16.49 -3.85 8.94
N CYS A 3 17.57 -3.40 9.57
CA CYS A 3 17.50 -2.33 10.54
C CYS A 3 17.03 -1.04 9.85
N ALA A 4 15.96 -0.44 10.35
CA ALA A 4 15.47 0.84 9.84
C ALA A 4 16.27 2.00 10.43
N ASP A 5 16.62 1.89 11.71
CA ASP A 5 17.46 2.83 12.44
C ASP A 5 18.02 2.12 13.69
N LEU A 6 19.28 2.40 14.04
CA LEU A 6 19.93 1.92 15.25
C LEU A 6 20.63 3.10 15.92
N TYR A 7 20.33 3.32 17.19
CA TYR A 7 20.93 4.39 17.99
C TYR A 7 21.88 3.81 19.04
N ASP A 8 23.17 4.10 18.91
CA ASP A 8 24.19 3.81 19.92
C ASP A 8 24.17 4.93 20.95
N ALA A 9 23.62 4.64 22.14
CA ALA A 9 23.53 5.61 23.23
C ALA A 9 24.91 6.04 23.79
N PRO A 10 25.84 5.12 24.13
CA PRO A 10 27.21 5.48 24.51
C PRO A 10 27.92 6.41 23.53
N ALA A 11 27.77 6.18 22.23
CA ALA A 11 28.37 7.01 21.20
C ALA A 11 27.52 8.22 20.80
N SER A 12 26.25 8.26 21.23
CA SER A 12 25.25 9.27 20.86
C SER A 12 25.14 9.48 19.34
N ARG A 13 25.17 8.38 18.56
CA ARG A 13 25.10 8.42 17.10
C ARG A 13 24.21 7.31 16.55
N HIS A 14 23.75 7.50 15.31
CA HIS A 14 23.06 6.46 14.56
C HIS A 14 24.06 5.60 13.79
N GLU A 15 23.83 4.30 13.75
CA GLU A 15 24.65 3.32 13.06
C GLU A 15 23.83 2.45 12.12
N GLU A 16 24.50 1.81 11.16
CA GLU A 16 23.89 0.81 10.30
C GLU A 16 24.46 -0.57 10.66
N HIS A 17 23.57 -1.51 10.97
CA HIS A 17 23.93 -2.90 11.16
C HIS A 17 23.54 -3.75 9.93
N PRO A 18 24.32 -4.81 9.63
CA PRO A 18 24.01 -5.69 8.50
C PRO A 18 22.63 -6.34 8.67
N PRO A 19 21.92 -6.62 7.57
CA PRO A 19 20.61 -7.23 7.64
C PRO A 19 20.69 -8.64 8.23
N LEU A 20 19.73 -8.95 9.10
CA LEU A 20 19.60 -10.28 9.73
C LEU A 20 18.81 -11.22 8.82
N GLY A 21 19.42 -12.31 8.40
CA GLY A 21 18.81 -13.30 7.50
C GLY A 21 18.04 -14.38 8.25
N VAL A 22 16.86 -14.78 7.73
CA VAL A 22 16.04 -15.85 8.35
C VAL A 22 16.78 -17.19 8.37
N ALA A 23 17.60 -17.47 7.36
CA ALA A 23 18.38 -18.70 7.29
C ALA A 23 19.51 -18.75 8.34
N SER A 24 20.03 -17.59 8.75
CA SER A 24 21.09 -17.48 9.76
C SER A 24 20.55 -17.60 11.18
N TYR A 25 19.31 -17.16 11.41
CA TYR A 25 18.71 -17.06 12.75
C TYR A 25 17.30 -17.70 12.82
N PRO A 26 17.17 -19.00 12.50
CA PRO A 26 15.86 -19.64 12.37
C PRO A 26 15.06 -19.71 13.69
N ARG A 27 15.71 -19.85 14.85
CA ARG A 27 15.01 -19.99 16.14
C ARG A 27 14.41 -18.66 16.57
N TYR A 28 15.15 -17.58 16.40
CA TYR A 28 14.72 -16.23 16.65
C TYR A 28 13.50 -15.87 15.81
N PHE A 29 13.62 -16.00 14.48
CA PHE A 29 12.51 -15.69 13.59
C PHE A 29 11.30 -16.62 13.80
N ALA A 30 11.50 -17.86 14.25
CA ALA A 30 10.40 -18.72 14.63
C ALA A 30 9.65 -18.21 15.87
N THR A 31 10.38 -17.69 16.86
CA THR A 31 9.87 -17.13 18.11
C THR A 31 9.06 -15.85 17.84
N LEU A 32 9.59 -14.94 17.02
CA LEU A 32 8.92 -13.68 16.63
C LEU A 32 7.53 -13.89 16.01
N ARG A 33 7.27 -15.05 15.38
CA ARG A 33 5.94 -15.33 14.83
C ARG A 33 4.86 -15.39 15.91
N ASN A 34 5.18 -15.92 17.08
CA ASN A 34 4.20 -16.27 18.10
C ASN A 34 4.27 -15.39 19.36
N GLU A 35 5.45 -14.86 19.69
CA GLU A 35 5.66 -14.15 20.97
C GLU A 35 5.53 -12.63 20.83
N ARG A 36 4.99 -11.95 21.85
CA ARG A 36 4.88 -10.48 21.84
C ARG A 36 6.21 -9.79 22.09
N ALA A 37 7.07 -10.39 22.87
CA ALA A 37 8.42 -9.91 23.12
C ALA A 37 9.34 -11.09 23.46
N ILE A 38 10.63 -10.93 23.17
CA ILE A 38 11.69 -11.84 23.62
C ILE A 38 12.56 -11.05 24.60
N ALA A 39 12.59 -11.45 25.86
CA ALA A 39 13.34 -10.77 26.91
C ALA A 39 14.51 -11.66 27.38
N ALA A 40 15.63 -11.60 26.65
CA ALA A 40 16.81 -12.38 26.96
C ALA A 40 17.67 -11.63 28.01
N HIS A 41 17.60 -12.08 29.26
CA HIS A 41 18.45 -11.54 30.34
C HIS A 41 19.93 -11.90 30.16
N ASP A 42 20.20 -13.07 29.58
CA ASP A 42 21.51 -13.48 29.10
C ASP A 42 21.35 -13.90 27.64
N ALA A 43 21.73 -13.01 26.73
CA ALA A 43 21.57 -13.20 25.30
C ALA A 43 22.42 -14.34 24.72
N ALA A 44 23.49 -14.73 25.41
CA ALA A 44 24.37 -15.81 24.96
C ALA A 44 23.79 -17.20 25.25
N SER A 45 23.02 -17.32 26.34
CA SER A 45 22.46 -18.60 26.79
C SER A 45 20.95 -18.74 26.53
N ASP A 46 20.25 -17.64 26.23
CA ASP A 46 18.82 -17.65 25.94
C ASP A 46 18.50 -18.48 24.68
N PRO A 47 17.54 -19.41 24.73
CA PRO A 47 17.26 -20.31 23.63
C PRO A 47 16.64 -19.61 22.40
N HIS A 48 16.19 -18.37 22.50
CA HIS A 48 15.63 -17.63 21.39
C HIS A 48 16.66 -16.74 20.70
N THR A 49 17.76 -16.40 21.39
CA THR A 49 18.75 -15.43 20.90
C THR A 49 20.19 -15.93 20.86
N ALA A 50 20.53 -17.09 21.46
CA ALA A 50 21.89 -17.64 21.49
C ALA A 50 22.54 -17.83 20.10
N GLU A 51 21.75 -17.99 19.04
CA GLU A 51 22.25 -18.10 17.65
C GLU A 51 22.89 -16.81 17.11
N PHE A 52 22.66 -15.67 17.75
CA PHE A 52 23.34 -14.39 17.44
C PHE A 52 24.70 -14.25 18.12
N GLN A 53 25.03 -15.11 19.09
CA GLN A 53 26.13 -14.86 20.02
C GLN A 53 27.46 -14.62 19.30
N GLU A 54 27.85 -15.53 18.39
CA GLU A 54 29.15 -15.47 17.73
C GLU A 54 29.20 -14.38 16.65
N THR A 55 28.12 -14.19 15.91
CA THR A 55 28.09 -13.37 14.69
C THR A 55 27.67 -11.92 14.92
N TYR A 56 26.98 -11.64 16.02
CA TYR A 56 26.37 -10.34 16.28
C TYR A 56 26.58 -9.87 17.72
N PHE A 57 26.17 -10.62 18.75
CA PHE A 57 26.25 -10.10 20.12
C PHE A 57 27.68 -9.94 20.65
N ALA A 58 28.55 -10.94 20.48
CA ALA A 58 29.93 -10.86 20.99
C ALA A 58 30.77 -9.74 20.35
N PRO A 59 30.74 -9.51 19.02
CA PRO A 59 31.41 -8.35 18.40
C PRO A 59 30.97 -6.99 18.95
N PHE A 60 29.70 -6.83 19.32
CA PHE A 60 29.14 -5.58 19.82
C PHE A 60 29.05 -5.51 21.35
N GLY A 61 29.48 -6.55 22.06
CA GLY A 61 29.47 -6.59 23.54
C GLY A 61 28.06 -6.63 24.15
N ILE A 62 27.07 -7.10 23.39
CA ILE A 62 25.67 -7.20 23.82
C ILE A 62 25.52 -8.43 24.72
N THR A 63 25.00 -8.25 25.93
CA THR A 63 24.84 -9.34 26.91
C THR A 63 23.40 -9.62 27.29
N SER A 64 22.49 -8.68 27.03
CA SER A 64 21.05 -8.84 27.22
C SER A 64 20.31 -8.11 26.11
N THR A 65 19.18 -8.65 25.66
CA THR A 65 18.33 -7.98 24.67
C THR A 65 16.85 -8.08 25.02
N LEU A 66 16.09 -7.04 24.69
CA LEU A 66 14.63 -7.04 24.74
C LEU A 66 14.08 -6.64 23.37
N ASP A 67 13.45 -7.60 22.72
CA ASP A 67 12.94 -7.49 21.36
C ASP A 67 11.41 -7.50 21.39
N ALA A 68 10.79 -6.33 21.24
CA ALA A 68 9.34 -6.17 21.19
C ALA A 68 8.82 -6.26 19.75
N VAL A 69 7.86 -7.15 19.50
CA VAL A 69 7.42 -7.47 18.14
C VAL A 69 6.37 -6.49 17.65
N ILE A 70 6.65 -5.79 16.55
CA ILE A 70 5.67 -4.94 15.86
C ILE A 70 4.71 -5.84 15.11
N ARG A 71 3.44 -5.87 15.52
CA ARG A 71 2.41 -6.74 14.94
C ARG A 71 1.39 -5.97 14.11
N ILE A 72 1.18 -6.41 12.88
CA ILE A 72 0.13 -5.89 11.99
C ILE A 72 -0.71 -7.07 11.53
N ALA A 73 -2.02 -7.03 11.82
CA ALA A 73 -2.97 -8.11 11.49
C ALA A 73 -2.48 -9.52 11.91
N GLY A 74 -1.90 -9.62 13.12
CA GLY A 74 -1.38 -10.87 13.68
C GLY A 74 -0.04 -11.33 13.12
N ARG A 75 0.52 -10.65 12.11
CA ARG A 75 1.82 -10.98 11.51
C ARG A 75 2.92 -10.10 12.10
N CYS A 76 4.12 -10.66 12.27
CA CYS A 76 5.32 -9.90 12.58
C CYS A 76 5.66 -8.98 11.41
N ALA A 77 5.50 -7.67 11.59
CA ALA A 77 5.88 -6.64 10.64
C ALA A 77 7.32 -6.15 10.89
N GLY A 78 7.79 -6.23 12.13
CA GLY A 78 9.12 -5.80 12.55
C GLY A 78 9.36 -6.07 14.03
N VAL A 79 10.44 -5.52 14.56
CA VAL A 79 10.82 -5.62 15.97
C VAL A 79 11.46 -4.31 16.42
N ILE A 80 11.24 -3.91 17.67
CA ILE A 80 11.98 -2.87 18.37
C ILE A 80 12.95 -3.58 19.32
N CYS A 81 14.24 -3.43 19.08
CA CYS A 81 15.30 -4.10 19.84
C CYS A 81 15.91 -3.13 20.86
N HIS A 82 16.09 -3.61 22.09
CA HIS A 82 16.79 -2.90 23.15
C HIS A 82 17.98 -3.74 23.58
N GLU A 83 19.17 -3.33 23.13
CA GLU A 83 20.41 -4.07 23.35
C GLU A 83 21.16 -3.47 24.55
N HIS A 84 21.56 -4.31 25.51
CA HIS A 84 22.37 -3.90 26.66
C HIS A 84 23.83 -4.29 26.47
N ILE A 85 24.72 -3.30 26.53
CA ILE A 85 26.17 -3.48 26.48
C ILE A 85 26.74 -3.43 27.91
N GLY A 86 27.56 -4.42 28.26
CA GLY A 86 28.19 -4.51 29.59
C GLY A 86 27.76 -5.77 30.35
N PRO A 87 27.75 -5.77 31.69
CA PRO A 87 27.29 -6.92 32.47
C PRO A 87 25.84 -7.28 32.15
N ALA A 88 25.51 -8.57 32.17
CA ALA A 88 24.14 -9.03 31.92
C ALA A 88 23.14 -8.33 32.84
N ARG A 89 22.04 -7.88 32.24
CA ARG A 89 20.94 -7.16 32.88
C ARG A 89 19.69 -8.05 32.93
N HIS A 90 18.93 -7.89 34.01
CA HIS A 90 17.58 -8.44 34.10
C HIS A 90 16.54 -7.42 33.60
N TRP A 91 15.59 -7.87 32.80
CA TRP A 91 14.48 -7.06 32.28
C TRP A 91 13.27 -7.26 33.18
N THR A 92 12.62 -6.18 33.61
CA THR A 92 11.42 -6.27 34.44
C THR A 92 10.17 -6.47 33.59
N GLU A 93 9.08 -6.95 34.21
CA GLU A 93 7.78 -7.05 33.51
C GLU A 93 7.25 -5.69 33.02
N ASP A 94 7.52 -4.62 33.77
CA ASP A 94 7.14 -3.26 33.38
C ASP A 94 7.93 -2.81 32.14
N GLU A 95 9.22 -3.12 32.04
CA GLU A 95 10.05 -2.81 30.88
C GLU A 95 9.61 -3.59 29.63
N ILE A 96 9.27 -4.87 29.81
CA ILE A 96 8.76 -5.73 28.73
C ILE A 96 7.41 -5.19 28.23
N SER A 97 6.51 -4.83 29.15
CA SER A 97 5.21 -4.24 28.83
C SER A 97 5.38 -2.92 28.08
N PHE A 98 6.25 -2.03 28.59
CA PHE A 98 6.52 -0.74 27.96
C PHE A 98 7.09 -0.88 26.54
N ALA A 99 8.05 -1.78 26.34
CA ALA A 99 8.59 -2.05 25.00
C ALA A 99 7.51 -2.58 24.04
N GLY A 100 6.60 -3.42 24.54
CA GLY A 100 5.43 -3.86 23.80
C GLY A 100 4.50 -2.72 23.37
N GLU A 101 4.23 -1.78 24.27
CA GLU A 101 3.42 -0.59 23.97
C GLU A 101 4.07 0.30 22.90
N LEU A 102 5.39 0.44 22.91
CA LEU A 102 6.12 1.13 21.84
C LEU A 102 5.96 0.41 20.49
N ALA A 103 6.04 -0.93 20.49
CA ALA A 103 5.85 -1.72 19.29
C ALA A 103 4.43 -1.58 18.72
N ASP A 104 3.42 -1.53 19.59
CA ASP A 104 2.02 -1.29 19.19
C ASP A 104 1.82 0.13 18.64
N GLN A 105 2.43 1.15 19.24
CA GLN A 105 2.39 2.52 18.71
C GLN A 105 3.02 2.61 17.32
N VAL A 106 4.18 1.98 17.11
CA VAL A 106 4.82 1.92 15.79
C VAL A 106 3.94 1.17 14.80
N ALA A 107 3.28 0.08 15.20
CA ALA A 107 2.35 -0.64 14.34
C ALA A 107 1.19 0.26 13.85
N HIS A 108 0.63 1.07 14.74
CA HIS A 108 -0.41 2.06 14.38
C HIS A 108 0.10 3.08 13.37
N LEU A 109 1.28 3.66 13.60
CA LEU A 109 1.87 4.64 12.68
C LEU A 109 2.12 4.05 11.29
N LEU A 110 2.61 2.81 11.21
CA LEU A 110 2.83 2.13 9.93
C LEU A 110 1.52 1.86 9.19
N LEU A 111 0.45 1.47 9.90
CA LEU A 111 -0.87 1.27 9.32
C LEU A 111 -1.46 2.58 8.77
N ASP A 112 -1.34 3.66 9.52
CA ASP A 112 -1.84 4.97 9.11
C ASP A 112 -1.07 5.49 7.88
N ALA A 113 0.26 5.37 7.88
CA ALA A 113 1.09 5.78 6.75
C ALA A 113 0.75 4.98 5.47
N GLU A 114 0.49 3.67 5.59
CA GLU A 114 0.10 2.84 4.46
C GLU A 114 -1.30 3.20 3.94
N ARG A 115 -2.24 3.48 4.85
CA ARG A 115 -3.58 3.96 4.49
C ARG A 115 -3.50 5.28 3.71
N ASP A 116 -2.70 6.22 4.19
CA ASP A 116 -2.51 7.52 3.54
C ASP A 116 -1.81 7.39 2.18
N ARG A 117 -0.90 6.42 2.04
CA ARG A 117 -0.28 6.11 0.74
C ARG A 117 -1.31 5.59 -0.26
N VAL A 118 -2.10 4.59 0.14
CA VAL A 118 -3.13 3.97 -0.71
C VAL A 118 -4.18 5.00 -1.14
N GLU A 119 -4.65 5.86 -0.23
CA GLU A 119 -5.64 6.88 -0.58
C GLU A 119 -5.05 7.93 -1.54
N ARG A 120 -3.80 8.35 -1.34
CA ARG A 120 -3.13 9.27 -2.28
C ARG A 120 -2.97 8.67 -3.67
N GLU A 121 -2.57 7.41 -3.77
CA GLU A 121 -2.45 6.71 -5.05
C GLU A 121 -3.82 6.59 -5.74
N ARG A 122 -4.88 6.29 -4.98
CA ARG A 122 -6.25 6.23 -5.49
C ARG A 122 -6.73 7.58 -6.03
N VAL A 123 -6.54 8.66 -5.27
CA VAL A 123 -6.92 10.02 -5.68
C VAL A 123 -6.16 10.43 -6.94
N ALA A 124 -4.86 10.16 -7.00
CA ALA A 124 -4.04 10.45 -8.18
C ALA A 124 -4.51 9.66 -9.41
N ALA A 125 -4.82 8.37 -9.26
CA ALA A 125 -5.34 7.52 -10.34
C ALA A 125 -6.69 8.01 -10.85
N LEU A 126 -7.61 8.38 -9.96
CA LEU A 126 -8.92 8.93 -10.34
C LEU A 126 -8.79 10.27 -11.07
N SER A 127 -7.89 11.14 -10.60
CA SER A 127 -7.59 12.42 -11.25
C SER A 127 -7.04 12.22 -12.66
N LYS A 128 -6.07 11.30 -12.82
CA LYS A 128 -5.50 10.97 -14.14
C LYS A 128 -6.57 10.42 -15.10
N LEU A 129 -7.40 9.50 -14.64
CA LEU A 129 -8.50 8.95 -15.46
C LEU A 129 -9.50 10.05 -15.88
N ALA A 130 -9.83 10.97 -14.98
CA ALA A 130 -10.70 12.09 -15.29
C ALA A 130 -10.08 13.03 -16.34
N GLN A 131 -8.78 13.31 -16.24
CA GLN A 131 -8.04 14.12 -17.21
C GLN A 131 -7.99 13.44 -18.59
N GLU A 132 -7.68 12.14 -18.65
CA GLU A 132 -7.67 11.39 -19.91
C GLU A 132 -9.06 11.36 -20.56
N ARG A 133 -10.13 11.13 -19.78
CA ARG A 133 -11.51 11.19 -20.29
C ARG A 133 -11.88 12.57 -20.79
N HIS A 134 -11.50 13.63 -20.08
CA HIS A 134 -11.77 15.00 -20.49
C HIS A 134 -11.02 15.35 -21.78
N LEU A 135 -9.75 14.95 -21.89
CA LEU A 135 -8.95 15.15 -23.10
C LEU A 135 -9.56 14.41 -24.29
N LEU A 136 -9.87 13.12 -24.16
CA LEU A 136 -10.52 12.35 -25.22
C LEU A 136 -11.86 12.96 -25.63
N ARG A 137 -12.67 13.39 -24.66
CA ARG A 137 -13.94 14.06 -24.94
C ARG A 137 -13.73 15.35 -25.73
N THR A 138 -12.75 16.15 -25.33
CA THR A 138 -12.40 17.41 -26.00
C THR A 138 -11.94 17.13 -27.43
N LEU A 139 -11.08 16.13 -27.63
CA LEU A 139 -10.57 15.75 -28.95
C LEU A 139 -11.68 15.28 -29.90
N ILE A 140 -12.62 14.45 -29.46
CA ILE A 140 -13.72 14.04 -30.34
C ILE A 140 -14.69 15.20 -30.64
N ASP A 141 -14.89 16.12 -29.69
CA ASP A 141 -15.82 17.24 -29.84
C ASP A 141 -15.31 18.35 -30.78
N ILE A 142 -13.98 18.50 -30.93
CA ILE A 142 -13.41 19.46 -31.89
C ILE A 142 -13.39 18.94 -33.33
N LEU A 143 -13.58 17.63 -33.54
CA LEU A 143 -13.58 17.06 -34.88
C LEU A 143 -14.88 17.47 -35.62
N PRO A 144 -14.78 17.88 -36.89
CA PRO A 144 -15.95 18.25 -37.69
C PRO A 144 -16.78 17.03 -38.10
N ASP A 145 -16.15 15.85 -38.13
CA ASP A 145 -16.78 14.59 -38.53
C ASP A 145 -17.71 14.05 -37.44
N SER A 146 -18.78 13.40 -37.87
CA SER A 146 -19.67 12.68 -36.96
C SER A 146 -18.95 11.49 -36.34
N ILE A 147 -18.88 11.46 -35.01
CA ILE A 147 -18.35 10.33 -34.24
C ILE A 147 -19.42 9.88 -33.27
N TYR A 148 -19.81 8.62 -33.37
CA TYR A 148 -20.73 7.97 -32.46
C TYR A 148 -20.40 6.50 -32.25
N ALA A 149 -20.95 5.94 -31.19
CA ALA A 149 -20.97 4.51 -30.95
C ALA A 149 -22.37 4.10 -30.46
N LYS A 150 -22.80 2.91 -30.84
CA LYS A 150 -24.09 2.30 -30.44
C LYS A 150 -23.86 1.00 -29.68
N ASP A 151 -24.82 0.60 -28.85
CA ASP A 151 -24.86 -0.73 -28.23
C ASP A 151 -25.42 -1.78 -29.20
N THR A 152 -25.55 -3.03 -28.74
CA THR A 152 -26.08 -4.15 -29.55
C THR A 152 -27.55 -4.02 -29.94
N GLU A 153 -28.28 -3.07 -29.34
CA GLU A 153 -29.67 -2.75 -29.67
C GLU A 153 -29.77 -1.46 -30.49
N ALA A 154 -28.66 -1.05 -31.12
CA ALA A 154 -28.50 0.16 -31.92
C ALA A 154 -28.82 1.47 -31.17
N ARG A 155 -28.65 1.49 -29.84
CA ARG A 155 -28.83 2.70 -29.05
C ARG A 155 -27.52 3.45 -28.88
N PHE A 156 -27.54 4.77 -29.01
CA PHE A 156 -26.34 5.60 -28.86
C PHE A 156 -25.75 5.51 -27.44
N ILE A 157 -24.46 5.19 -27.35
CA ILE A 157 -23.66 5.17 -26.11
C ILE A 157 -22.64 6.31 -26.05
N LEU A 158 -22.27 6.87 -27.20
CA LEU A 158 -21.35 8.00 -27.34
C LEU A 158 -21.72 8.79 -28.59
N ASN A 159 -21.75 10.13 -28.50
CA ASN A 159 -21.84 11.04 -29.63
C ASN A 159 -20.93 12.24 -29.36
N ASN A 160 -20.18 12.68 -30.37
CA ASN A 160 -19.45 13.94 -30.32
C ASN A 160 -20.37 15.13 -30.68
N ALA A 161 -19.87 16.35 -30.49
CA ALA A 161 -20.60 17.59 -30.79
C ALA A 161 -21.06 17.72 -32.26
N ALA A 162 -20.36 17.09 -33.22
CA ALA A 162 -20.82 17.07 -34.61
C ALA A 162 -22.05 16.20 -34.80
N GLN A 163 -22.06 14.98 -34.27
CA GLN A 163 -23.23 14.09 -34.34
C GLN A 163 -24.43 14.67 -33.60
N LEU A 164 -24.24 15.26 -32.42
CA LEU A 164 -25.34 15.88 -31.67
C LEU A 164 -26.03 17.00 -32.47
N ARG A 165 -25.27 17.78 -33.25
CA ARG A 165 -25.83 18.78 -34.17
C ARG A 165 -26.64 18.17 -35.31
N ILE A 166 -26.22 17.01 -35.83
CA ILE A 166 -26.95 16.27 -36.88
C ILE A 166 -28.27 15.72 -36.33
N LEU A 167 -28.22 15.12 -35.13
CA LEU A 167 -29.42 14.60 -34.44
C LEU A 167 -30.35 15.72 -33.95
N GLY A 168 -29.83 16.93 -33.78
CA GLY A 168 -30.56 18.05 -33.16
C GLY A 168 -30.74 17.89 -31.64
N ALA A 169 -29.94 17.04 -30.99
CA ALA A 169 -29.97 16.82 -29.55
C ALA A 169 -29.20 17.93 -28.80
N ARG A 170 -29.64 18.27 -27.58
CA ARG A 170 -28.99 19.33 -26.79
C ARG A 170 -27.61 18.91 -26.28
N ASP A 171 -27.49 17.67 -25.81
CA ASP A 171 -26.26 17.13 -25.25
C ASP A 171 -26.20 15.59 -25.36
N GLN A 172 -25.08 15.03 -24.94
CA GLN A 172 -24.87 13.58 -24.93
C GLN A 172 -25.82 12.84 -23.98
N GLN A 173 -26.25 13.44 -22.86
CA GLN A 173 -27.17 12.77 -21.95
C GLN A 173 -28.56 12.60 -22.57
N GLU A 174 -29.00 13.58 -23.36
CA GLU A 174 -30.29 13.50 -24.04
C GLU A 174 -30.30 12.39 -25.10
N ALA A 175 -29.20 12.18 -25.81
CA ALA A 175 -29.09 11.17 -26.86
C ALA A 175 -28.76 9.77 -26.34
N LEU A 176 -28.30 9.64 -25.09
CA LEU A 176 -27.86 8.37 -24.52
C LEU A 176 -29.04 7.38 -24.43
N GLY A 177 -28.83 6.16 -24.95
CA GLY A 177 -29.85 5.10 -24.91
C GLY A 177 -31.00 5.28 -25.91
N LYS A 178 -30.97 6.30 -26.76
CA LYS A 178 -31.92 6.47 -27.87
C LYS A 178 -31.36 5.88 -29.15
N ASN A 179 -32.20 5.69 -30.15
CA ASN A 179 -31.81 5.19 -31.47
C ASN A 179 -32.22 6.19 -32.58
N ASP A 180 -31.93 5.87 -33.84
CA ASP A 180 -32.22 6.75 -34.97
C ASP A 180 -33.73 7.01 -35.16
N PHE A 181 -34.58 6.07 -34.73
CA PHE A 181 -36.05 6.23 -34.81
C PHE A 181 -36.59 7.29 -33.85
N ASP A 182 -35.84 7.62 -32.79
CA ASP A 182 -36.19 8.72 -31.87
C ASP A 182 -35.90 10.11 -32.48
N TYR A 183 -35.06 10.18 -33.51
CA TYR A 183 -34.55 11.44 -34.08
C TYR A 183 -34.92 11.66 -35.55
N HIS A 184 -35.25 10.59 -36.27
CA HIS A 184 -35.50 10.62 -37.71
C HIS A 184 -36.82 9.92 -38.07
N PRO A 185 -37.50 10.34 -39.16
CA PRO A 185 -38.64 9.62 -39.70
C PRO A 185 -38.27 8.15 -39.99
N ALA A 186 -39.23 7.23 -39.83
CA ALA A 186 -39.00 5.78 -39.88
C ALA A 186 -38.26 5.30 -41.15
N GLU A 187 -38.51 5.93 -42.29
CA GLU A 187 -37.86 5.62 -43.58
C GLU A 187 -36.37 5.96 -43.57
N LEU A 188 -35.98 7.07 -42.94
CA LEU A 188 -34.59 7.50 -42.83
C LEU A 188 -33.86 6.76 -41.71
N ALA A 189 -34.54 6.53 -40.57
CA ALA A 189 -34.01 5.75 -39.46
C ALA A 189 -33.68 4.30 -39.86
N SER A 190 -34.55 3.67 -40.68
CA SER A 190 -34.30 2.31 -41.19
C SER A 190 -33.04 2.25 -42.06
N ARG A 191 -32.79 3.27 -42.87
CA ARG A 191 -31.56 3.34 -43.69
C ARG A 191 -30.31 3.47 -42.83
N TYR A 192 -30.32 4.30 -41.79
CA TYR A 192 -29.18 4.40 -40.86
C TYR A 192 -28.97 3.12 -40.05
N PHE A 193 -30.04 2.41 -39.72
CA PHE A 193 -29.94 1.11 -39.06
C PHE A 193 -29.39 0.01 -39.98
N GLU A 194 -29.62 0.10 -41.29
CA GLU A 194 -29.07 -0.84 -42.28
C GLU A 194 -27.62 -0.54 -42.67
N ASP A 195 -27.19 0.73 -42.58
CA ASP A 195 -25.83 1.18 -42.92
C ASP A 195 -24.82 0.95 -41.76
N ASP A 196 -25.28 0.75 -40.52
CA ASP A 196 -24.49 0.55 -39.28
C ASP A 196 -24.21 -0.93 -38.95
#